data_AF-S8BZV7-F1
#
_entry.id   AF-S8BZV7-F1
#
_cell.length_a   1.000
_cell.length_b   1.000
_cell.length_c   1.000
_cell.angle_alpha   90.00
_cell.angle_beta   90.00
_cell.angle_gamma   90.00
#
_symmetry.space_group_name_H-M   'P 1'
#
loop_
_entity.id
_entity.type
_entity.pdbx_description
1 polymer ?
#
loop_
_entity_poly.entity_id
_entity_poly.type
_entity_poly.pdbx_seq_one_letter_code
_entity_poly.pdbx_strand_id
1 'polypeptide(L)'
;DIDKCRYLVNKAIEHYREYYRAKSVAAENDLLVFFLAPCATKLERSLSWIGGFRPTTAFHLAYTKIGMMFESGVMHILRGIRTGDFGDISPPQLQKISELQIETVDEENRLKELSKILGKADLLRLKTIESLVQLLTPQQSAEFLIAAAELQFGIRIWGVGHD
;
A
#
# COMPACT_ATOMS: atom_id res chain seq x y z
N ASP A 1 -16.46 -1.08 16.57
CA ASP A 1 -17.23 0.14 16.25
C ASP A 1 -16.83 0.60 14.85
N ILE A 2 -17.76 0.51 13.90
CA ILE A 2 -17.51 0.75 12.47
C ILE A 2 -17.16 2.21 12.20
N ASP A 3 -17.75 3.15 12.95
CA ASP A 3 -17.51 4.58 12.73
C ASP A 3 -16.13 5.00 13.23
N LYS A 4 -15.70 4.45 14.37
CA LYS A 4 -14.32 4.58 14.83
C LYS A 4 -13.33 4.00 13.83
N CYS A 5 -13.63 2.83 13.24
CA CYS A 5 -12.78 2.21 12.23
C CYS A 5 -12.65 3.09 10.98
N ARG A 6 -13.78 3.61 10.48
CA ARG A 6 -13.82 4.53 9.35
C ARG A 6 -13.02 5.81 9.61
N TYR A 7 -13.16 6.38 10.81
CA TYR A 7 -12.40 7.55 11.23
C TYR A 7 -10.88 7.29 11.20
N LEU A 8 -10.43 6.15 11.74
CA LEU A 8 -9.00 5.80 11.76
C LEU A 8 -8.44 5.55 10.36
N VAL A 9 -9.20 4.87 9.49
CA VAL A 9 -8.83 4.66 8.09
C VAL A 9 -8.66 6.00 7.38
N ASN A 10 -9.64 6.91 7.52
CA ASN A 10 -9.55 8.23 6.90
C ASN A 10 -8.35 9.03 7.44
N LYS A 11 -8.09 8.96 8.74
CA LYS A 11 -6.93 9.62 9.35
C LYS A 11 -5.61 9.05 8.82
N ALA A 12 -5.50 7.73 8.65
CA ALA A 12 -4.32 7.11 8.07
C ALA A 12 -4.10 7.54 6.62
N ILE A 13 -5.17 7.62 5.82
CA ILE A 13 -5.10 8.14 4.43
C ILE A 13 -4.67 9.61 4.41
N GLU A 14 -5.16 10.43 5.34
CA GLU A 14 -4.72 11.83 5.46
C GLU A 14 -3.20 11.91 5.72
N HIS A 15 -2.65 11.05 6.58
CA HIS A 15 -1.20 11.01 6.80
C HIS A 15 -0.41 10.61 5.55
N TYR A 16 -0.94 9.73 4.69
CA TYR A 16 -0.32 9.46 3.39
C TYR A 16 -0.33 10.69 2.48
N ARG A 17 -1.44 11.45 2.45
CA ARG A 17 -1.56 12.70 1.68
C ARG A 17 -0.54 13.74 2.15
N GLU A 18 -0.47 13.96 3.47
CA GLU A 18 0.49 14.86 4.10
C GLU A 18 1.93 14.47 3.78
N TYR A 19 2.26 13.17 3.91
CA TYR A 19 3.59 12.64 3.61
C TYR A 19 4.01 12.91 2.16
N TYR A 20 3.20 12.52 1.17
CA TYR A 20 3.57 12.73 -0.23
C TYR A 20 3.59 14.19 -0.63
N ARG A 21 2.74 15.03 -0.03
CA ARG A 21 2.81 16.48 -0.20
C ARG A 21 4.13 17.06 0.31
N ALA A 22 4.52 16.71 1.53
CA ALA A 22 5.79 17.16 2.11
C ALA A 22 6.99 16.66 1.28
N LYS A 23 6.95 15.39 0.85
CA LYS A 23 7.96 14.80 -0.04
C LYS A 23 8.07 15.53 -1.37
N SER A 24 6.95 15.89 -2.00
CA SER A 24 6.93 16.65 -3.25
C SER A 24 7.60 18.02 -3.10
N VAL A 25 7.33 18.74 -2.01
CA VAL A 25 7.96 20.05 -1.74
C VAL A 25 9.47 19.88 -1.50
N ALA A 26 9.89 18.85 -0.78
CA ALA A 26 11.32 18.58 -0.57
C ALA A 26 12.04 18.19 -1.87
N ALA A 27 11.38 17.45 -2.75
CA ALA A 27 11.87 17.04 -4.06
C ALA A 27 12.13 18.21 -5.03
N GLU A 28 11.48 19.36 -4.84
CA GLU A 28 11.78 20.58 -5.62
C GLU A 28 13.20 21.13 -5.35
N ASN A 29 13.75 20.86 -4.16
CA ASN A 29 15.08 21.33 -3.76
C ASN A 29 16.18 20.34 -4.15
N ASP A 30 15.99 19.05 -3.85
CA ASP A 30 16.92 17.99 -4.23
C ASP A 30 16.18 16.66 -4.44
N LEU A 31 16.21 16.17 -5.68
CA LEU A 31 15.60 14.90 -6.06
C LEU A 31 16.49 13.71 -5.70
N LEU A 32 17.81 13.88 -5.70
CA LEU A 32 18.77 12.78 -5.56
C LEU A 32 18.70 12.16 -4.17
N VAL A 33 18.37 12.94 -3.14
CA VAL A 33 18.19 12.44 -1.77
C VAL A 33 17.17 11.31 -1.68
N PHE A 34 16.14 11.30 -2.54
CA PHE A 34 15.12 10.25 -2.56
C PHE A 34 15.55 9.00 -3.30
N PHE A 35 16.44 9.12 -4.29
CA PHE A 35 17.01 7.96 -4.99
C PHE A 35 18.17 7.32 -4.21
N LEU A 36 19.00 8.14 -3.58
CA LEU A 36 20.11 7.68 -2.74
C LEU A 36 19.62 7.12 -1.41
N ALA A 37 18.48 7.62 -0.92
CA ALA A 37 17.88 7.27 0.36
C ALA A 37 18.93 7.11 1.48
N PRO A 38 19.65 8.19 1.87
CA PRO A 38 20.77 8.09 2.83
C PRO A 38 20.34 7.50 4.18
N CYS A 39 19.10 7.76 4.58
CA CYS A 39 18.52 7.29 5.84
C CYS A 39 17.94 5.86 5.77
N ALA A 40 18.03 5.20 4.62
CA ALA A 40 17.53 3.84 4.40
C ALA A 40 18.64 2.81 4.61
N THR A 41 18.26 1.62 5.04
CA THR A 41 19.09 0.42 5.10
C THR A 41 19.38 -0.12 3.69
N LYS A 42 20.35 -1.04 3.54
CA LYS A 42 20.62 -1.74 2.28
C LYS A 42 19.39 -2.53 1.84
N LEU A 43 18.71 -3.19 2.79
CA LEU A 43 17.45 -3.89 2.50
C LEU A 43 16.38 -2.92 1.98
N GLU A 44 16.12 -1.81 2.68
CA GLU A 44 15.15 -0.81 2.25
C GLU A 44 15.49 -0.24 0.85
N ARG A 45 16.78 0.02 0.59
CA ARG A 45 17.24 0.47 -0.73
C ARG A 45 17.00 -0.57 -1.81
N SER A 46 17.26 -1.86 -1.54
CA SER A 46 17.02 -2.93 -2.53
C SER A 46 15.55 -3.15 -2.89
N LEU A 47 14.64 -2.76 -1.98
CA LEU A 47 13.19 -2.84 -2.18
C LEU A 47 12.58 -1.54 -2.72
N SER A 48 13.38 -0.48 -2.85
CA SER A 48 12.93 0.82 -3.36
C SER A 48 12.86 0.82 -4.89
N TRP A 49 11.80 1.44 -5.40
CA TRP A 49 11.56 1.72 -6.80
C TRP A 49 11.26 3.21 -6.91
N ILE A 50 12.05 4.01 -7.61
CA ILE A 50 11.72 5.45 -7.81
C ILE A 50 11.41 6.17 -6.47
N GLY A 51 12.37 6.08 -5.53
CA GLY A 51 12.30 6.76 -4.24
C GLY A 51 11.20 6.29 -3.27
N GLY A 52 10.65 5.08 -3.41
CA GLY A 52 9.64 4.51 -2.50
C GLY A 52 9.25 3.08 -2.89
N PHE A 53 8.20 2.50 -2.30
CA PHE A 53 7.73 1.16 -2.67
C PHE A 53 7.16 1.13 -4.10
N ARG A 54 7.20 0.02 -4.81
CA ARG A 54 6.57 -0.08 -6.13
C ARG A 54 5.04 -0.18 -5.95
N PRO A 55 4.18 0.62 -6.61
CA PRO A 55 2.72 0.59 -6.41
C PRO A 55 2.09 -0.81 -6.49
N THR A 56 2.55 -1.65 -7.41
CA THR A 56 2.16 -3.07 -7.53
C THR A 56 2.35 -3.90 -6.25
N THR A 57 3.31 -3.53 -5.37
CA THR A 57 3.52 -4.16 -4.06
C THR A 57 2.29 -4.03 -3.15
N ALA A 58 1.50 -2.97 -3.27
CA ALA A 58 0.27 -2.81 -2.50
C ALA A 58 -0.75 -3.91 -2.81
N PHE A 59 -0.86 -4.33 -4.08
CA PHE A 59 -1.74 -5.42 -4.49
C PHE A 59 -1.20 -6.77 -4.04
N HIS A 60 0.11 -7.00 -4.15
CA HIS A 60 0.72 -8.23 -3.62
C HIS A 60 0.44 -8.40 -2.14
N LEU A 61 0.56 -7.32 -1.36
CA LEU A 61 0.21 -7.32 0.05
C LEU A 61 -1.28 -7.60 0.26
N ALA A 62 -2.17 -6.94 -0.50
CA ALA A 62 -3.61 -7.16 -0.40
C ALA A 62 -3.98 -8.62 -0.68
N TYR A 63 -3.52 -9.21 -1.79
CA TYR A 63 -3.78 -10.62 -2.09
C TYR A 63 -3.20 -11.58 -1.06
N THR A 64 -1.99 -11.30 -0.58
CA THR A 64 -1.36 -12.12 0.46
C THR A 64 -2.22 -12.11 1.73
N LYS A 65 -2.65 -10.93 2.17
CA LYS A 65 -3.46 -10.80 3.38
C LYS A 65 -4.86 -11.43 3.21
N ILE A 66 -5.51 -11.22 2.05
CA ILE A 66 -6.79 -11.86 1.70
C ILE A 66 -6.65 -13.38 1.74
N GLY A 67 -5.63 -13.93 1.08
CA GLY A 67 -5.40 -15.38 1.04
C GLY A 67 -5.16 -15.96 2.43
N MET A 68 -4.29 -15.35 3.22
CA MET A 68 -4.01 -15.78 4.59
C MET A 68 -5.26 -15.80 5.47
N MET A 69 -6.08 -14.74 5.41
CA MET A 69 -7.30 -14.64 6.21
C MET A 69 -8.38 -15.60 5.72
N PHE A 70 -8.54 -15.75 4.41
CA PHE A 70 -9.41 -16.76 3.80
C PHE A 70 -9.05 -18.17 4.25
N GLU A 71 -7.77 -18.56 4.20
CA GLU A 71 -7.29 -19.87 4.63
C GLU A 71 -7.54 -20.10 6.12
N SER A 72 -7.26 -19.11 6.97
CA SER A 72 -7.51 -19.19 8.41
C SER A 72 -9.00 -19.27 8.77
N GLY A 73 -9.85 -18.61 7.97
CA GLY A 73 -11.29 -18.50 8.17
C GLY A 73 -12.12 -19.50 7.36
N VAL A 74 -11.50 -20.43 6.64
CA VAL A 74 -12.19 -21.28 5.64
C VAL A 74 -13.36 -22.06 6.25
N MET A 75 -13.23 -22.52 7.50
CA MET A 75 -14.29 -23.23 8.21
C MET A 75 -15.50 -22.35 8.54
N HIS A 76 -15.28 -21.05 8.81
CA HIS A 76 -16.37 -20.10 9.01
C HIS A 76 -17.11 -19.86 7.70
N ILE A 77 -16.36 -19.67 6.60
CA ILE A 77 -16.91 -19.43 5.26
C ILE A 77 -17.75 -20.62 4.78
N LEU A 78 -17.26 -21.86 4.93
CA LEU A 78 -17.99 -23.07 4.54
C LEU A 78 -19.29 -23.27 5.33
N ARG A 79 -19.38 -22.69 6.54
CA ARG A 79 -20.60 -22.68 7.37
C ARG A 79 -21.50 -21.48 7.08
N GLY A 80 -21.15 -20.64 6.11
CA GLY A 80 -21.88 -19.41 5.77
C GLY A 80 -21.70 -18.27 6.77
N ILE A 81 -20.75 -18.37 7.70
CA ILE A 81 -20.43 -17.30 8.66
C ILE A 81 -19.56 -16.27 7.96
N ARG A 82 -20.01 -15.00 7.97
CA ARG A 82 -19.27 -13.86 7.43
C ARG A 82 -18.83 -12.97 8.58
N THR A 83 -17.53 -12.86 8.78
CA THR A 83 -16.85 -12.00 9.75
C THR A 83 -16.72 -10.55 9.26
N GLY A 84 -16.79 -10.33 7.94
CA GLY A 84 -16.62 -9.02 7.32
C GLY A 84 -15.17 -8.55 7.17
N ASP A 85 -14.21 -9.41 7.50
CA ASP A 85 -12.77 -9.16 7.38
C ASP A 85 -12.27 -9.34 5.92
N PHE A 86 -10.96 -9.30 5.73
CA PHE A 86 -10.29 -9.53 4.45
C PHE A 86 -10.52 -10.92 3.84
N GLY A 87 -10.78 -11.95 4.65
CA GLY A 87 -11.13 -13.29 4.18
C GLY A 87 -12.51 -13.35 3.54
N ASP A 88 -13.38 -12.37 3.83
CA ASP A 88 -14.73 -12.23 3.28
C ASP A 88 -14.84 -11.33 2.04
N ILE A 89 -13.71 -11.03 1.38
CA ILE A 89 -13.68 -10.27 0.12
C ILE A 89 -14.66 -10.89 -0.89
N SER A 90 -15.60 -10.07 -1.35
CA SER A 90 -16.59 -10.52 -2.32
C SER A 90 -15.99 -10.65 -3.72
N PRO A 91 -16.49 -11.56 -4.58
CA PRO A 91 -15.99 -11.69 -5.95
C PRO A 91 -15.99 -10.37 -6.74
N PRO A 92 -17.02 -9.49 -6.64
CA PRO A 92 -16.98 -8.17 -7.29
C PRO A 92 -15.91 -7.22 -6.73
N GLN A 93 -15.59 -7.29 -5.44
CA GLN A 93 -14.47 -6.51 -4.87
C GLN A 93 -13.13 -7.02 -5.41
N LEU A 94 -12.93 -8.34 -5.44
CA LEU A 94 -11.70 -8.94 -5.95
C LEU A 94 -11.48 -8.62 -7.43
N GLN A 95 -12.54 -8.66 -8.24
CA GLN A 95 -12.48 -8.25 -9.65
C GLN A 95 -12.00 -6.81 -9.80
N LYS A 96 -12.61 -5.86 -9.05
CA LYS A 96 -12.20 -4.44 -9.10
C LYS A 96 -10.76 -4.22 -8.64
N ILE A 97 -10.29 -4.97 -7.65
CA ILE A 97 -8.89 -4.92 -7.21
C ILE A 97 -7.97 -5.39 -8.34
N SER A 98 -8.33 -6.48 -9.04
CA SER A 98 -7.58 -7.00 -10.18
C SER A 98 -7.54 -6.03 -11.36
N GLU A 99 -8.67 -5.38 -11.67
CA GLU A 99 -8.74 -4.35 -12.72
C GLU A 99 -7.86 -3.14 -12.37
N LEU A 100 -7.93 -2.66 -11.13
CA LEU A 100 -7.10 -1.56 -10.63
C LEU A 100 -5.60 -1.91 -10.66
N GLN A 101 -5.24 -3.17 -10.41
CA GLN A 101 -3.87 -3.63 -10.54
C GLN A 101 -3.36 -3.52 -11.98
N ILE A 102 -4.16 -3.93 -12.96
CA ILE A 102 -3.82 -3.83 -14.39
C ILE A 102 -3.58 -2.36 -14.75
N GLU A 103 -4.49 -1.46 -14.38
CA GLU A 103 -4.33 -0.02 -14.61
C GLU A 103 -3.07 0.54 -13.94
N THR A 104 -2.76 0.09 -12.73
CA THR A 104 -1.56 0.54 -12.02
C THR A 104 -0.28 0.08 -12.71
N VAL A 105 -0.21 -1.18 -13.16
CA VAL A 105 0.93 -1.72 -13.92
C VAL A 105 1.16 -0.92 -15.20
N ASP A 106 0.07 -0.60 -15.90
CA ASP A 106 0.08 0.21 -17.11
C ASP A 106 0.68 1.60 -16.84
N GLU A 107 0.26 2.27 -15.76
CA GLU A 107 0.81 3.57 -15.36
C GLU A 107 2.27 3.48 -14.92
N GLU A 108 2.68 2.44 -14.18
CA GLU A 108 4.08 2.19 -13.83
C GLU A 108 4.96 2.12 -15.08
N ASN A 109 4.50 1.44 -16.13
CA ASN A 109 5.22 1.27 -17.39
C ASN A 109 5.28 2.55 -18.23
N ARG A 110 4.40 3.53 -17.99
CA ARG A 110 4.35 4.81 -18.71
C ARG A 110 5.24 5.90 -18.10
N LEU A 111 5.82 5.69 -16.93
CA LEU A 111 6.65 6.69 -16.25
C LEU A 111 7.92 7.01 -17.05
N LYS A 112 8.08 8.29 -17.45
CA LYS A 112 9.20 8.83 -18.25
C LYS A 112 9.69 10.18 -17.70
N GLU A 113 10.98 10.48 -17.85
CA GLU A 113 11.74 11.66 -17.34
C GLU A 113 11.97 11.72 -15.82
N LEU A 114 13.24 11.73 -15.37
CA LEU A 114 13.63 11.47 -13.97
C LEU A 114 12.92 12.33 -12.88
N SER A 115 12.81 13.65 -13.07
CA SER A 115 12.18 14.54 -12.08
C SER A 115 10.66 14.39 -12.04
N LYS A 116 10.04 14.32 -13.22
CA LYS A 116 8.59 14.07 -13.35
C LYS A 116 8.24 12.65 -12.92
N ILE A 117 9.15 11.69 -13.05
CA ILE A 117 8.99 10.30 -12.65
C ILE A 117 8.80 10.19 -11.14
N LEU A 118 9.58 10.88 -10.31
CA LEU A 118 9.43 10.79 -8.85
C LEU A 118 8.05 11.28 -8.41
N GLY A 119 7.65 12.48 -8.86
CA GLY A 119 6.34 13.05 -8.54
C GLY A 119 5.17 12.19 -9.06
N LYS A 120 5.27 11.67 -10.30
CA LYS A 120 4.25 10.76 -10.86
C LYS A 120 4.20 9.43 -10.12
N ALA A 121 5.35 8.87 -9.72
CA ALA A 121 5.39 7.63 -8.95
C ALA A 121 4.78 7.82 -7.56
N ASP A 122 5.08 8.93 -6.88
CA ASP A 122 4.48 9.26 -5.58
C ASP A 122 2.97 9.49 -5.67
N LEU A 123 2.51 10.18 -6.72
CA LEU A 123 1.08 10.32 -7.00
C LEU A 123 0.43 8.96 -7.27
N LEU A 124 1.07 8.08 -8.04
CA LEU A 124 0.55 6.76 -8.34
C LEU A 124 0.45 5.91 -7.08
N ARG A 125 1.46 5.92 -6.19
CA ARG A 125 1.39 5.24 -4.89
C ARG A 125 0.20 5.69 -4.05
N LEU A 126 0.03 7.01 -3.92
CA LEU A 126 -1.08 7.58 -3.15
C LEU A 126 -2.41 7.17 -3.75
N LYS A 127 -2.58 7.34 -5.07
CA LYS A 127 -3.79 6.95 -5.79
C LYS A 127 -4.09 5.45 -5.61
N THR A 128 -3.09 4.58 -5.75
CA THR A 128 -3.25 3.13 -5.57
C THR A 128 -3.77 2.79 -4.17
N ILE A 129 -3.16 3.35 -3.12
CA ILE A 129 -3.61 3.12 -1.73
C ILE A 129 -5.05 3.62 -1.52
N GLU A 130 -5.35 4.84 -2.00
CA GLU A 130 -6.68 5.43 -1.85
C GLU A 130 -7.75 4.65 -2.59
N SER A 131 -7.47 4.25 -3.83
CA SER A 131 -8.37 3.44 -4.64
C SER A 131 -8.60 2.07 -4.00
N LEU A 132 -7.57 1.42 -3.45
CA LEU A 132 -7.75 0.19 -2.68
C LEU A 132 -8.66 0.40 -1.47
N VAL A 133 -8.40 1.44 -0.66
CA VAL A 133 -9.22 1.74 0.52
C VAL A 133 -10.68 2.05 0.16
N GLN A 134 -10.95 2.65 -1.01
CA GLN A 134 -12.30 2.91 -1.50
C GLN A 134 -13.04 1.65 -1.96
N LEU A 135 -12.32 0.59 -2.37
CA LEU A 135 -12.91 -0.69 -2.77
C LEU A 135 -13.23 -1.61 -1.58
N LEU A 136 -12.67 -1.31 -0.41
CA LEU A 136 -12.72 -2.12 0.79
C LEU A 136 -13.72 -1.54 1.80
N THR A 137 -14.28 -2.39 2.67
CA THR A 137 -15.03 -1.89 3.84
C THR A 137 -14.08 -1.22 4.84
N PRO A 138 -14.56 -0.39 5.79
CA PRO A 138 -13.69 0.24 6.77
C PRO A 138 -12.83 -0.74 7.59
N GLN A 139 -13.38 -1.92 7.92
CA GLN A 139 -12.63 -2.95 8.63
C GLN A 139 -11.53 -3.53 7.74
N GLN A 140 -11.88 -3.90 6.51
CA GLN A 140 -10.96 -4.40 5.52
C GLN A 140 -9.82 -3.38 5.26
N SER A 141 -10.15 -2.10 5.06
CA SER A 141 -9.16 -1.03 4.89
C SER A 141 -8.22 -0.89 6.09
N ALA A 142 -8.71 -1.09 7.32
CA ALA A 142 -7.84 -1.07 8.49
C ALA A 142 -6.86 -2.25 8.48
N GLU A 143 -7.33 -3.45 8.15
CA GLU A 143 -6.49 -4.66 8.05
C GLU A 143 -5.41 -4.53 6.97
N PHE A 144 -5.74 -3.92 5.83
CA PHE A 144 -4.78 -3.56 4.78
C PHE A 144 -3.67 -2.64 5.28
N LEU A 145 -4.06 -1.52 5.90
CA LEU A 145 -3.13 -0.49 6.35
C LEU A 145 -2.26 -0.97 7.52
N ILE A 146 -2.80 -1.83 8.38
CA ILE A 146 -2.03 -2.53 9.41
C ILE A 146 -0.98 -3.43 8.75
N ALA A 147 -1.38 -4.26 7.78
CA ALA A 147 -0.43 -5.13 7.07
C ALA A 147 0.66 -4.33 6.35
N ALA A 148 0.33 -3.15 5.81
CA ALA A 148 1.30 -2.26 5.17
C ALA A 148 2.29 -1.69 6.17
N ALA A 149 1.81 -1.23 7.33
CA ALA A 149 2.65 -0.74 8.42
C ALA A 149 3.56 -1.85 8.97
N GLU A 150 3.02 -3.05 9.21
CA GLU A 150 3.77 -4.23 9.66
C GLU A 150 4.91 -4.58 8.69
N LEU A 151 4.63 -4.60 7.38
CA LEU A 151 5.65 -4.83 6.36
C LEU A 151 6.74 -3.77 6.39
N GLN A 152 6.36 -2.49 6.45
CA GLN A 152 7.31 -1.37 6.46
C GLN A 152 8.20 -1.40 7.71
N PHE A 153 7.63 -1.62 8.89
CA PHE A 153 8.40 -1.74 10.13
C PHE A 153 9.27 -2.99 10.14
N GLY A 154 8.77 -4.13 9.64
CA GLY A 154 9.53 -5.37 9.56
C GLY A 154 10.77 -5.22 8.68
N ILE A 155 10.63 -4.61 7.49
CA ILE A 155 11.75 -4.30 6.61
C ILE A 155 12.78 -3.43 7.33
N ARG A 156 12.33 -2.36 8.00
CA ARG A 156 13.21 -1.43 8.73
C ARG A 156 13.97 -2.14 9.85
N ILE A 157 13.24 -2.83 10.72
CA ILE A 157 13.80 -3.52 11.90
C ILE A 157 14.84 -4.55 11.44
N TRP A 158 14.49 -5.35 10.43
CA TRP A 158 15.39 -6.37 9.92
C TRP A 158 16.63 -5.75 9.27
N GLY A 159 16.45 -4.72 8.43
CA GLY A 159 17.54 -3.98 7.81
C GLY A 159 18.51 -3.40 8.85
N VAL A 160 18.00 -2.72 9.88
CA VAL A 160 18.84 -2.16 10.95
C VAL A 160 19.58 -3.26 11.73
N GLY A 161 18.99 -4.44 11.87
CA GLY A 161 19.61 -5.56 12.57
C GLY A 161 20.69 -6.32 11.78
N HIS A 162 20.74 -6.17 10.45
CA HIS A 162 21.59 -7.00 9.58
C HIS A 162 22.45 -6.22 8.57
N ASP A 163 22.39 -4.89 8.57
CA ASP A 163 23.09 -4.01 7.63
C ASP A 163 24.59 -3.83 7.87
#